data_AF-A0A7T0FYN1-F1
#
_entry.id   AF-A0A7T0FYN1-F1
#
_cell.length_a   1.000
_cell.length_b   1.000
_cell.length_c   1.000
_cell.angle_alpha   90.00
_cell.angle_beta   90.00
_cell.angle_gamma   90.00
#
_symmetry.space_group_name_H-M   'P 1'
#
loop_
_entity.id
_entity.type
_entity.pdbx_description
1 polymer ?
#
loop_
_entity_poly.entity_id
_entity_poly.type
_entity_poly.pdbx_seq_one_letter_code
_entity_poly.pdbx_strand_id
1 'polypeptide(L)'
;MPVPHFKTSVVTAIALLLAFTPLANASDLATCLKKVADEDLNQKISFQGQMRDIIISKQADLNTLATLQHDFQVALGKNRSNRLKYLVDHNIDRISTNELSQFRNFDWTEEDQEGFLKADTYNQEQLSQIFELKRKNQNHPDWPKMREFMEKHLRGSKEFQDLMKTFAGTQANTESQLKSCSN
;
A
#
# COMPACT_ATOMS: atom_id res chain seq x y z
N MET A 1 -20.67 75.48 -35.24
CA MET A 1 -20.78 74.15 -35.88
C MET A 1 -19.55 74.00 -36.77
N PRO A 2 -18.53 73.27 -36.29
CA PRO A 2 -18.32 71.87 -36.69
C PRO A 2 -17.96 70.95 -35.52
N VAL A 3 -18.06 69.65 -35.80
CA VAL A 3 -18.05 68.49 -34.89
C VAL A 3 -16.62 68.00 -34.63
N PRO A 4 -16.24 67.60 -33.40
CA PRO A 4 -15.07 66.76 -33.19
C PRO A 4 -15.46 65.27 -33.31
N HIS A 5 -14.89 64.59 -34.30
CA HIS A 5 -14.93 63.13 -34.39
C HIS A 5 -13.92 62.52 -33.42
N PHE A 6 -14.39 61.99 -32.30
CA PHE A 6 -13.60 61.07 -31.48
C PHE A 6 -13.75 59.65 -32.02
N LYS A 7 -12.60 59.10 -32.42
CA LYS A 7 -12.42 57.71 -32.78
C LYS A 7 -12.25 56.85 -31.52
N THR A 8 -12.55 55.57 -31.71
CA THR A 8 -12.11 54.40 -30.93
C THR A 8 -12.66 54.24 -29.51
N SER A 9 -13.53 53.24 -29.35
CA SER A 9 -13.33 52.19 -28.35
C SER A 9 -14.04 50.93 -28.80
N VAL A 10 -13.26 50.02 -29.38
CA VAL A 10 -13.66 48.62 -29.54
C VAL A 10 -13.66 48.03 -28.13
N VAL A 11 -14.84 47.80 -27.58
CA VAL A 11 -14.98 47.07 -26.32
C VAL A 11 -14.70 45.60 -26.62
N THR A 12 -13.45 45.18 -26.39
CA THR A 12 -13.05 43.78 -26.41
C THR A 12 -13.72 43.10 -25.22
N ALA A 13 -14.82 42.40 -25.46
CA ALA A 13 -15.41 41.48 -24.51
C ALA A 13 -14.46 40.27 -24.37
N ILE A 14 -13.55 40.34 -23.40
CA ILE A 14 -12.73 39.20 -23.00
C ILE A 14 -13.67 38.22 -22.29
N ALA A 15 -13.91 37.09 -22.95
CA ALA A 15 -14.59 35.95 -22.40
C ALA A 15 -13.81 35.42 -21.19
N LEU A 16 -14.30 35.71 -19.96
CA LEU A 16 -13.93 34.93 -18.78
C LEU A 16 -14.69 33.60 -18.83
N LEU A 17 -14.20 32.69 -19.66
CA LEU A 17 -14.42 31.25 -19.45
C LEU A 17 -13.55 30.87 -18.26
N LEU A 18 -14.12 30.97 -17.05
CA LEU A 18 -13.64 30.26 -15.88
C LEU A 18 -13.67 28.78 -16.25
N ALA A 19 -12.51 28.23 -16.62
CA ALA A 19 -12.30 26.82 -16.70
C ALA A 19 -12.53 26.26 -15.30
N PHE A 20 -13.74 25.76 -15.04
CA PHE A 20 -14.01 24.86 -13.93
C PHE A 20 -13.33 23.53 -14.26
N THR A 21 -12.01 23.48 -14.14
CA THR A 21 -11.35 22.20 -13.90
C THR A 21 -11.87 21.71 -12.55
N PRO A 22 -12.50 20.54 -12.46
CA PRO A 22 -12.83 19.97 -11.17
C PRO A 22 -11.51 19.80 -10.42
N LEU A 23 -11.29 20.63 -9.40
CA LEU A 23 -10.33 20.31 -8.37
C LEU A 23 -10.83 19.00 -7.80
N ALA A 24 -10.13 17.90 -8.08
CA ALA A 24 -10.36 16.64 -7.38
C ALA A 24 -10.40 16.99 -5.89
N ASN A 25 -11.55 16.81 -5.24
CA ASN A 25 -11.67 17.21 -3.84
C ASN A 25 -10.69 16.35 -3.06
N ALA A 26 -9.95 16.92 -2.10
CA ALA A 26 -9.00 16.16 -1.27
C ALA A 26 -9.66 14.92 -0.61
N SER A 27 -10.97 14.97 -0.39
CA SER A 27 -11.81 13.84 0.05
C SER A 27 -11.83 12.66 -0.93
N ASP A 28 -11.82 12.92 -2.25
CA ASP A 28 -11.86 11.89 -3.29
C ASP A 28 -10.49 11.19 -3.40
N LEU A 29 -9.40 11.95 -3.32
CA LEU A 29 -8.03 11.41 -3.29
C LEU A 29 -7.83 10.52 -2.04
N ALA A 30 -8.18 11.02 -0.86
CA ALA A 30 -8.05 10.26 0.39
C ALA A 30 -8.83 8.93 0.34
N THR A 31 -10.06 8.98 -0.17
CA THR A 31 -10.90 7.78 -0.36
C THR A 31 -10.26 6.79 -1.32
N CYS A 32 -9.73 7.28 -2.45
CA CYS A 32 -9.05 6.44 -3.43
C CYS A 32 -7.81 5.76 -2.84
N LEU A 33 -6.93 6.51 -2.17
CA LEU A 33 -5.70 5.97 -1.58
C LEU A 33 -5.97 4.92 -0.51
N LYS A 34 -6.97 5.16 0.35
CA LYS A 34 -7.39 4.17 1.37
C LYS A 34 -7.89 2.88 0.74
N LYS A 35 -8.69 2.98 -0.33
CA LYS A 35 -9.17 1.82 -1.08
C LYS A 35 -8.00 1.04 -1.71
N VAL A 36 -7.07 1.72 -2.36
CA VAL A 36 -5.86 1.08 -2.92
C VAL A 36 -5.03 0.40 -1.84
N ALA A 37 -4.89 1.01 -0.67
CA ALA A 37 -4.18 0.42 0.46
C ALA A 37 -4.85 -0.84 1.01
N ASP A 38 -6.18 -0.90 1.02
CA ASP A 38 -6.95 -2.08 1.42
C ASP A 38 -6.84 -3.21 0.40
N GLU A 39 -6.93 -2.89 -0.89
CA GLU A 39 -6.77 -3.87 -1.96
C GLU A 39 -5.35 -4.46 -1.98
N ASP A 40 -4.32 -3.62 -1.84
CA ASP A 40 -2.92 -4.04 -1.72
C ASP A 40 -2.69 -4.95 -0.50
N LEU A 41 -3.27 -4.60 0.65
CA LEU A 41 -3.19 -5.42 1.86
C LEU A 41 -3.85 -6.78 1.66
N ASN A 42 -5.08 -6.81 1.11
CA ASN A 42 -5.83 -8.05 0.90
C ASN A 42 -5.10 -9.00 -0.07
N GLN A 43 -4.51 -8.46 -1.14
CA GLN A 43 -3.68 -9.24 -2.07
C GLN A 43 -2.46 -9.85 -1.37
N LYS A 44 -1.76 -9.08 -0.52
CA LYS A 44 -0.62 -9.58 0.26
C LYS A 44 -1.04 -10.66 1.26
N ILE A 45 -2.16 -10.48 1.95
CA ILE A 45 -2.70 -11.51 2.88
C ILE A 45 -3.00 -12.80 2.11
N SER A 46 -3.70 -12.70 0.98
CA SER A 46 -3.99 -13.87 0.13
C SER A 46 -2.73 -14.57 -0.36
N PHE A 47 -1.74 -13.80 -0.83
CA PHE A 47 -0.45 -14.36 -1.26
C PHE A 47 0.28 -15.08 -0.13
N GLN A 48 0.36 -14.49 1.07
CA GLN A 48 1.00 -15.14 2.22
C GLN A 48 0.25 -16.42 2.62
N GLY A 49 -1.09 -16.41 2.61
CA GLY A 49 -1.91 -17.58 2.93
C GLY A 49 -1.66 -18.73 1.95
N GLN A 50 -1.68 -18.44 0.65
CA GLN A 50 -1.38 -19.43 -0.38
C GLN A 50 0.06 -19.96 -0.28
N MET A 51 1.03 -19.09 0.01
CA MET A 51 2.43 -19.50 0.23
C MET A 51 2.55 -20.51 1.38
N ARG A 52 1.91 -20.21 2.52
CA ARG A 52 1.85 -21.10 3.68
C ARG A 52 1.24 -22.46 3.30
N ASP A 53 0.12 -22.44 2.59
CA ASP A 53 -0.60 -23.66 2.24
C ASP A 53 0.20 -24.55 1.27
N ILE A 54 0.94 -23.95 0.32
CA ILE A 54 1.85 -24.71 -0.55
C ILE A 54 2.99 -25.33 0.28
N ILE A 55 3.58 -24.59 1.23
CA ILE A 55 4.64 -25.12 2.11
C ILE A 55 4.10 -26.31 2.93
N ILE A 56 2.95 -26.15 3.58
CA ILE A 56 2.34 -27.20 4.43
C ILE A 56 2.00 -28.44 3.62
N SER A 57 1.42 -28.28 2.42
CA SER A 57 1.01 -29.41 1.59
C SER A 57 2.19 -30.25 1.08
N LYS A 58 3.36 -29.63 0.88
CA LYS A 58 4.58 -30.31 0.42
C LYS A 58 5.48 -30.78 1.56
N GLN A 59 5.44 -30.12 2.71
CA GLN A 59 6.32 -30.39 3.85
C GLN A 59 5.59 -30.09 5.18
N ALA A 60 4.73 -31.03 5.60
CA ALA A 60 3.82 -30.84 6.73
C ALA A 60 4.51 -30.52 8.08
N ASP A 61 5.74 -31.00 8.28
CA ASP A 61 6.51 -30.72 9.50
C ASP A 61 6.98 -29.25 9.61
N LEU A 62 6.92 -28.47 8.53
CA LEU A 62 7.18 -27.03 8.55
C LEU A 62 5.95 -26.18 8.92
N ASN A 63 4.80 -26.79 9.22
CA ASN A 63 3.54 -26.09 9.45
C ASN A 63 3.63 -24.96 10.49
N THR A 64 4.22 -25.25 11.66
CA THR A 64 4.35 -24.26 12.74
C THR A 64 5.14 -23.03 12.28
N LEU A 65 6.30 -23.23 11.65
CA LEU A 65 7.12 -22.13 11.15
C LEU A 65 6.46 -21.41 9.98
N ALA A 66 5.85 -22.12 9.03
CA ALA A 66 5.14 -21.53 7.90
C ALA A 66 3.99 -20.62 8.39
N THR A 67 3.24 -21.07 9.39
CA THR A 67 2.15 -20.31 10.01
C THR A 67 2.68 -19.08 10.76
N LEU A 68 3.74 -19.23 11.57
CA LEU A 68 4.38 -18.10 12.25
C LEU A 68 4.89 -17.04 11.28
N GLN A 69 5.55 -17.46 10.19
CA GLN A 69 6.03 -16.56 9.16
C GLN A 69 4.87 -15.86 8.45
N HIS A 70 3.80 -16.59 8.09
CA HIS A 70 2.57 -16.01 7.53
C HIS A 70 2.01 -14.92 8.44
N ASP A 71 1.76 -15.24 9.70
CA ASP A 71 1.14 -14.32 10.65
C ASP A 71 2.02 -13.08 10.87
N PHE A 72 3.34 -13.26 10.94
CA PHE A 72 4.28 -12.16 11.03
C PHE A 72 4.21 -11.23 9.81
N GLN A 73 4.21 -11.79 8.59
CA GLN A 73 4.11 -10.99 7.36
C GLN A 73 2.75 -10.28 7.24
N VAL A 74 1.66 -10.93 7.64
CA VAL A 74 0.32 -10.33 7.68
C VAL A 74 0.27 -9.17 8.68
N ALA A 75 0.84 -9.35 9.88
CA ALA A 75 0.88 -8.30 10.89
C ALA A 75 1.69 -7.08 10.41
N LEU A 76 2.85 -7.30 9.77
CA LEU A 76 3.63 -6.23 9.14
C LEU A 76 2.85 -5.50 8.04
N GLY A 77 2.14 -6.26 7.20
CA GLY A 77 1.30 -5.71 6.13
C GLY A 77 0.19 -4.81 6.67
N LYS A 78 -0.54 -5.29 7.69
CA LYS A 78 -1.60 -4.53 8.37
C LYS A 78 -1.06 -3.25 9.00
N ASN A 79 0.05 -3.33 9.73
CA ASN A 79 0.65 -2.16 10.35
C ASN A 79 1.08 -1.12 9.31
N ARG A 80 1.71 -1.54 8.20
CA ARG A 80 2.05 -0.62 7.11
C ARG A 80 0.81 0.03 6.48
N SER A 81 -0.25 -0.74 6.24
CA SER A 81 -1.51 -0.20 5.69
C SER A 81 -2.12 0.83 6.65
N ASN A 82 -2.15 0.54 7.95
CA ASN A 82 -2.64 1.48 8.96
C ASN A 82 -1.82 2.76 9.02
N ARG A 83 -0.48 2.66 8.96
CA ARG A 83 0.41 3.83 8.89
C ARG A 83 0.14 4.68 7.65
N LEU A 84 -0.08 4.05 6.50
CA LEU A 84 -0.43 4.75 5.27
C LEU A 84 -1.76 5.48 5.42
N LYS A 85 -2.80 4.82 5.94
CA LYS A 85 -4.11 5.44 6.18
C LYS A 85 -4.02 6.61 7.15
N TYR A 86 -3.20 6.48 8.20
CA TYR A 86 -2.89 7.58 9.11
C TYR A 86 -2.27 8.77 8.37
N LEU A 87 -1.26 8.55 7.53
CA LEU A 87 -0.68 9.64 6.71
C LEU A 87 -1.68 10.24 5.74
N VAL A 88 -2.56 9.44 5.12
CA VAL A 88 -3.62 9.98 4.26
C VAL A 88 -4.54 10.94 5.03
N ASP A 89 -4.80 10.66 6.31
CA ASP A 89 -5.66 11.50 7.15
C ASP A 89 -4.98 12.76 7.71
N HIS A 90 -3.65 12.75 7.86
CA HIS A 90 -2.92 13.81 8.57
C HIS A 90 -1.96 14.59 7.68
N ASN A 91 -1.45 13.99 6.61
CA ASN A 91 -0.41 14.56 5.75
C ASN A 91 -0.39 13.89 4.36
N ILE A 92 -1.50 14.03 3.61
CA ILE A 92 -1.72 13.33 2.34
C ILE A 92 -0.68 13.66 1.26
N ASP A 93 -0.11 14.86 1.29
CA ASP A 93 0.88 15.35 0.31
C ASP A 93 2.20 14.55 0.35
N ARG A 94 2.45 13.80 1.43
CA ARG A 94 3.62 12.90 1.57
C ARG A 94 3.41 11.54 0.89
N ILE A 95 2.22 11.25 0.37
CA ILE A 95 1.91 9.99 -0.29
C ILE A 95 2.11 10.13 -1.80
N SER A 96 3.13 9.46 -2.33
CA SER A 96 3.35 9.37 -3.78
C SER A 96 2.36 8.40 -4.42
N THR A 97 1.79 8.82 -5.54
CA THR A 97 0.89 8.03 -6.40
C THR A 97 1.53 7.62 -7.72
N ASN A 98 2.76 8.09 -7.99
CA ASN A 98 3.44 7.86 -9.25
C ASN A 98 3.91 6.41 -9.40
N GLU A 99 4.39 5.83 -8.29
CA GLU A 99 4.96 4.49 -8.27
C GLU A 99 4.50 3.73 -7.02
N LEU A 100 4.16 2.45 -7.22
CA LEU A 100 3.75 1.56 -6.13
C LEU A 100 4.88 1.33 -5.10
N SER A 101 6.14 1.38 -5.54
CA SER A 101 7.32 1.31 -4.68
C SER A 101 7.34 2.49 -3.69
N GLN A 102 7.13 3.72 -4.16
CA GLN A 102 7.11 4.92 -3.34
C GLN A 102 5.89 4.96 -2.42
N PHE A 103 4.71 4.58 -2.94
CA PHE A 103 3.50 4.43 -2.13
C PHE A 103 3.66 3.47 -0.95
N ARG A 104 4.43 2.39 -1.14
CA ARG A 104 4.71 1.40 -0.08
C ARG A 104 5.86 1.79 0.85
N ASN A 105 6.70 2.73 0.43
CA ASN A 105 7.88 3.20 1.15
C ASN A 105 7.78 4.72 1.40
N PHE A 106 6.64 5.15 1.93
CA PHE A 106 6.46 6.54 2.37
C PHE A 106 7.46 6.87 3.48
N ASP A 107 7.87 8.13 3.51
CA ASP A 107 8.67 8.67 4.59
C ASP A 107 7.86 8.62 5.90
N TRP A 108 8.46 8.11 6.98
CA TRP A 108 7.81 7.89 8.26
C TRP A 108 8.69 8.43 9.37
N THR A 109 8.25 9.52 10.01
CA THR A 109 9.04 10.25 11.00
C THR A 109 8.75 9.76 12.42
N GLU A 110 9.54 10.24 13.37
CA GLU A 110 9.27 10.06 14.79
C GLU A 110 7.95 10.73 15.21
N GLU A 111 7.64 11.91 14.65
CA GLU A 111 6.38 12.61 14.88
C GLU A 111 5.17 11.78 14.39
N ASP A 112 5.27 11.19 13.20
CA ASP A 112 4.24 10.27 12.68
C ASP A 112 4.06 9.08 13.61
N GLN A 113 5.17 8.51 14.10
CA GLN A 113 5.15 7.38 15.01
C GLN A 113 4.46 7.73 16.34
N GLU A 114 4.75 8.88 16.93
CA GLU A 114 4.09 9.33 18.16
C GLU A 114 2.61 9.60 17.95
N GLY A 115 2.25 10.33 16.89
CA GLY A 115 0.86 10.64 16.58
C GLY A 115 0.05 9.38 16.29
N PHE A 116 0.61 8.44 15.52
CA PHE A 116 0.00 7.15 15.22
C PHE A 116 -0.29 6.32 16.49
N LEU A 117 0.63 6.30 17.46
CA LEU A 117 0.42 5.57 18.72
C LEU A 117 -0.55 6.26 19.69
N LYS A 118 -0.71 7.59 19.57
CA LYS A 118 -1.69 8.36 20.35
C LYS A 118 -3.10 8.30 19.74
N ALA A 119 -3.19 8.11 18.42
CA ALA A 119 -4.46 8.10 17.70
C ALA A 119 -5.36 6.90 18.05
N ASP A 120 -4.77 5.74 18.33
CA ASP A 120 -5.53 4.51 18.65
C ASP A 120 -4.68 3.53 19.49
N THR A 121 -5.23 3.01 20.58
CA THR A 121 -4.59 1.96 21.41
C THR A 121 -4.31 0.69 20.61
N TYR A 122 -5.14 0.38 19.60
CA TYR A 122 -4.94 -0.76 18.71
C TYR A 122 -3.59 -0.71 17.99
N ASN A 123 -3.04 0.47 17.71
CA ASN A 123 -1.74 0.61 17.05
C ASN A 123 -0.59 0.14 17.95
N GLN A 124 -0.70 0.34 19.26
CA GLN A 124 0.29 -0.16 20.23
C GLN A 124 0.21 -1.69 20.38
N GLU A 125 -1.01 -2.23 20.39
CA GLU A 125 -1.25 -3.68 20.42
C GLU A 125 -0.68 -4.37 19.19
N GLN A 126 -0.86 -3.79 17.99
CA GLN A 126 -0.27 -4.30 16.76
C GLN A 126 1.26 -4.37 16.82
N LEU A 127 1.93 -3.34 17.33
CA LEU A 127 3.39 -3.35 17.46
C LEU A 127 3.87 -4.44 18.44
N SER A 128 3.16 -4.60 19.55
CA SER A 128 3.44 -5.66 20.53
C SER A 128 3.27 -7.05 19.91
N GLN A 129 2.20 -7.25 19.11
CA GLN A 129 1.97 -8.48 18.37
C GLN A 129 3.09 -8.75 17.36
N ILE A 130 3.50 -7.74 16.59
CA ILE A 130 4.60 -7.84 15.61
C ILE A 130 5.90 -8.24 16.30
N PHE A 131 6.21 -7.65 17.46
CA PHE A 131 7.40 -7.99 18.24
C PHE A 131 7.38 -9.46 18.68
N GLU A 132 6.26 -9.93 19.25
CA GLU A 132 6.13 -11.30 19.70
C GLU A 132 6.20 -12.31 18.55
N LEU A 133 5.54 -12.02 17.42
CA LEU A 133 5.59 -12.85 16.22
C LEU A 133 7.02 -12.89 15.66
N LYS A 134 7.70 -11.75 15.55
CA LYS A 134 9.10 -11.67 15.11
C LYS A 134 9.99 -12.54 15.99
N ARG A 135 9.86 -12.43 17.32
CA ARG A 135 10.66 -13.19 18.28
C ARG A 135 10.43 -14.70 18.13
N LYS A 136 9.18 -15.16 18.06
CA LYS A 136 8.85 -16.58 17.88
C LYS A 136 9.34 -17.11 16.54
N ASN A 137 9.13 -16.32 15.48
CA ASN A 137 9.53 -16.65 14.14
C ASN A 137 11.06 -16.75 14.04
N GLN A 138 11.83 -15.70 14.36
CA GLN A 138 13.28 -15.67 14.18
C GLN A 138 14.05 -16.70 15.02
N ASN A 139 13.52 -17.10 16.17
CA ASN A 139 14.14 -18.09 17.04
C ASN A 139 13.66 -19.53 16.78
N HIS A 140 12.86 -19.76 15.75
CA HIS A 140 12.35 -21.10 15.46
C HIS A 140 13.49 -22.03 14.96
N PRO A 141 13.64 -23.24 15.51
CA PRO A 141 14.76 -24.14 15.16
C PRO A 141 14.71 -24.63 13.71
N ASP A 142 13.53 -24.67 13.08
CA ASP A 142 13.34 -25.20 11.72
C ASP A 142 13.75 -24.26 10.59
N TRP A 143 14.30 -23.07 10.88
CA TRP A 143 14.74 -22.15 9.82
C TRP A 143 15.74 -22.74 8.82
N PRO A 144 16.77 -23.50 9.22
CA PRO A 144 17.68 -24.14 8.27
C PRO A 144 16.92 -25.06 7.31
N LYS A 145 15.99 -25.86 7.82
CA LYS A 145 15.16 -26.77 7.05
C LYS A 145 14.19 -26.03 6.11
N MET A 146 13.55 -24.96 6.60
CA MET A 146 12.70 -24.10 5.77
C MET A 146 13.49 -23.51 4.60
N ARG A 147 14.70 -22.97 4.84
CA ARG A 147 15.53 -22.41 3.76
C ARG A 147 15.90 -23.45 2.72
N GLU A 148 16.35 -24.63 3.16
CA GLU A 148 16.67 -25.74 2.26
C GLU A 148 15.44 -26.15 1.43
N PHE A 149 14.28 -26.31 2.06
CA PHE A 149 13.04 -26.65 1.38
C PHE A 149 12.64 -25.59 0.34
N MET A 150 12.70 -24.31 0.71
CA MET A 150 12.41 -23.20 -0.19
C MET A 150 13.32 -23.23 -1.42
N GLU A 151 14.63 -23.44 -1.21
CA GLU A 151 15.64 -23.43 -2.26
C GLU A 151 15.55 -24.63 -3.20
N LYS A 152 15.50 -25.84 -2.64
CA LYS A 152 15.61 -27.09 -3.41
C LYS A 152 14.29 -27.61 -3.95
N HIS A 153 13.17 -27.31 -3.28
CA HIS A 153 11.89 -27.95 -3.58
C HIS A 153 10.79 -26.96 -3.97
N LEU A 154 10.68 -25.83 -3.27
CA LEU A 154 9.56 -24.90 -3.50
C LEU A 154 9.77 -24.01 -4.71
N ARG A 155 10.92 -23.32 -4.83
CA ARG A 155 11.15 -22.30 -5.87
C ARG A 155 10.98 -22.82 -7.30
N GLY A 156 11.35 -24.08 -7.53
CA GLY A 156 11.21 -24.75 -8.83
C GLY A 156 9.82 -25.35 -9.07
N SER A 157 8.93 -25.36 -8.08
CA SER A 157 7.62 -25.99 -8.21
C SER A 157 6.68 -25.12 -9.05
N LYS A 158 5.81 -25.79 -9.83
CA LYS A 158 4.82 -25.12 -10.68
C LYS A 158 3.87 -24.25 -9.85
N GLU A 159 3.41 -24.75 -8.72
CA GLU A 159 2.47 -24.04 -7.83
C GLU A 159 3.08 -22.75 -7.28
N PHE A 160 4.37 -22.76 -6.91
CA PHE A 160 5.07 -21.56 -6.49
C PHE A 160 5.22 -20.56 -7.63
N GLN A 161 5.61 -21.02 -8.83
CA GLN A 161 5.75 -20.15 -10.01
C GLN A 161 4.41 -19.51 -10.41
N ASP A 162 3.33 -20.28 -10.41
CA ASP A 162 1.98 -19.80 -10.71
C ASP A 162 1.50 -18.78 -9.66
N LEU A 163 1.79 -19.02 -8.37
CA LEU A 163 1.51 -18.07 -7.29
C LEU A 163 2.28 -16.75 -7.48
N MET A 164 3.57 -16.82 -7.80
CA MET A 164 4.41 -15.63 -8.03
C MET A 164 3.92 -14.84 -9.25
N LYS A 165 3.52 -15.51 -10.34
CA LYS A 165 2.95 -14.88 -11.52
C LYS A 165 1.63 -14.17 -11.21
N THR A 166 0.74 -14.83 -10.48
CA THR A 166 -0.52 -14.25 -10.02
C THR A 166 -0.25 -13.00 -9.18
N PHE A 167 0.66 -13.09 -8.21
CA PHE A 167 1.00 -11.97 -7.34
C PHE A 167 1.57 -10.79 -8.12
N ALA A 168 2.49 -11.02 -9.07
CA ALA A 168 3.01 -9.97 -9.94
C ALA A 168 1.89 -9.26 -10.74
N GLY A 169 0.93 -10.03 -11.27
CA GLY A 169 -0.25 -9.47 -11.94
C GLY A 169 -1.10 -8.58 -11.03
N THR A 170 -1.31 -8.98 -9.78
CA THR A 170 -2.05 -8.17 -8.81
C THR A 170 -1.34 -6.87 -8.44
N GLN A 171 0.01 -6.87 -8.41
CA GLN A 171 0.79 -5.65 -8.18
C GLN A 171 0.66 -4.67 -9.35
N ALA A 172 0.68 -5.15 -10.59
CA ALA A 172 0.47 -4.30 -11.76
C ALA A 172 -0.93 -3.65 -11.76
N ASN A 173 -1.96 -4.40 -11.35
CA ASN A 173 -3.31 -3.84 -11.18
C ASN A 173 -3.34 -2.76 -10.09
N THR A 174 -2.73 -3.02 -8.94
CA THR A 174 -2.65 -2.05 -7.84
C THR A 174 -1.92 -0.77 -8.27
N GLU A 175 -0.85 -0.89 -9.05
CA GLU A 175 -0.14 0.26 -9.59
C GLU A 175 -1.01 1.09 -10.55
N SER A 176 -1.80 0.42 -11.39
CA SER A 176 -2.77 1.09 -12.28
C SER A 176 -3.82 1.87 -11.49
N GLN A 177 -4.38 1.26 -10.44
CA GLN A 177 -5.36 1.90 -9.56
C GLN A 177 -4.75 3.10 -8.83
N LEU A 178 -3.53 2.97 -8.32
CA LEU A 178 -2.82 4.05 -7.64
C LEU A 178 -2.66 5.27 -8.56
N LYS A 179 -2.22 5.05 -9.81
CA LYS A 179 -2.09 6.13 -10.80
C LYS A 179 -3.42 6.80 -11.12
N SER A 180 -4.52 6.03 -11.10
CA SER A 180 -5.86 6.59 -11.30
C SER A 180 -6.34 7.50 -10.17
N CYS A 181 -5.74 7.42 -8.97
CA CYS A 181 -6.09 8.32 -7.87
C CYS A 181 -5.64 9.77 -8.09
N SER A 182 -4.75 10.04 -9.06
CA SER A 182 -4.19 11.38 -9.32
C SER A 182 -4.78 12.09 -10.54
N ASN A 183 -5.70 11.42 -11.25
CA ASN A 183 -6.32 11.92 -12.48
C ASN A 183 -7.73 12.44 -12.23
#